data_AF-A0A8T4SKV8-F1
#
_entry.id   AF-A0A8T4SKV8-F1
#
_cell.length_a   1.000
_cell.length_b   1.000
_cell.length_c   1.000
_cell.angle_alpha   90.00
_cell.angle_beta   90.00
_cell.angle_gamma   90.00
#
_symmetry.space_group_name_H-M   'P 1'
#
loop_
_entity.id
_entity.type
_entity.pdbx_description
1 polymer ?
#
loop_
_entity_poly.entity_id
_entity_poly.type
_entity_poly.pdbx_seq_one_letter_code
_entity_poly.pdbx_strand_id
1 'polypeptide(L)'
;MDWDTPPGRRLEKEEAAKDKVENLDQGNLLRKNTAGRGVIIISVLLALVLISAFVIRPALIGYSVVRQVDNANISVSELGATLQELRTELASTKANLSLYSEVYDKVWTEVKTTTGDLTSCLSEKEGLTLEIETVKHEAELELVECRQQQTTAAEAVNRQLAEKDKKIAEAEQKLTDLKEDLDEFAFNLARSVCCKARVDNPNINSYEISNNRLVCLEDGEVALSC
;
A
#
# COMPACT_ATOMS: atom_id res chain seq x y z
N MET A 1 1.54 55.49 -10.38
CA MET A 1 0.45 56.26 -9.76
C MET A 1 0.46 55.83 -8.30
N ASP A 2 0.77 56.62 -7.30
CA ASP A 2 1.13 58.04 -7.14
C ASP A 2 2.00 58.06 -5.87
N TRP A 3 3.17 58.71 -5.89
CA TRP A 3 3.38 60.09 -5.41
C TRP A 3 2.74 60.35 -4.04
N ASP A 4 3.58 60.50 -3.01
CA ASP A 4 3.47 61.66 -2.13
C ASP A 4 4.75 61.88 -1.31
N THR A 5 5.39 63.01 -1.56
CA THR A 5 6.32 63.66 -0.64
C THR A 5 5.81 65.10 -0.50
N PRO A 6 5.46 65.59 0.70
CA PRO A 6 5.00 66.95 0.86
C PRO A 6 6.14 67.96 1.02
N PRO A 7 5.87 69.26 0.74
CA PRO A 7 6.87 70.24 0.35
C PRO A 7 7.31 71.15 1.49
N GLY A 8 8.54 71.67 1.41
CA GLY A 8 8.97 72.78 2.26
C GLY A 8 10.44 73.11 2.03
N ARG A 9 10.74 74.41 1.81
CA ARG A 9 12.07 75.00 1.53
C ARG A 9 12.51 75.08 0.06
N ARG A 10 11.63 75.61 -0.80
CA ARG A 10 12.08 76.64 -1.75
C ARG A 10 12.05 77.94 -0.97
N LEU A 11 13.21 78.55 -0.72
CA LEU A 11 13.44 80.00 -0.55
C LEU A 11 14.86 80.28 0.02
N GLU A 12 15.64 79.27 0.41
CA GLU A 12 17.06 79.46 0.81
C GLU A 12 18.07 79.18 -0.32
N LYS A 13 17.62 78.88 -1.54
CA LYS A 13 18.49 78.44 -2.65
C LYS A 13 18.96 79.55 -3.59
N GLU A 14 18.53 80.81 -3.40
CA GLU A 14 18.85 81.89 -4.36
C GLU A 14 20.05 82.75 -3.96
N GLU A 15 20.45 82.77 -2.68
CA GLU A 15 21.60 83.57 -2.23
C GLU A 15 22.92 82.76 -2.19
N ALA A 16 22.88 81.43 -2.07
CA ALA A 16 24.06 80.57 -2.12
C ALA A 16 24.57 80.28 -3.56
N ALA A 17 23.83 80.71 -4.58
CA ALA A 17 24.13 80.42 -5.99
C ALA A 17 25.02 81.47 -6.66
N LYS A 18 25.18 82.68 -6.10
CA LYS A 18 26.03 83.73 -6.69
C LYS A 18 27.48 83.69 -6.20
N ASP A 19 27.75 83.38 -4.93
CA ASP A 19 29.13 83.28 -4.40
C ASP A 19 29.91 82.05 -4.90
N LYS A 20 29.22 81.05 -5.44
CA LYS A 20 29.84 79.80 -5.91
C LYS A 20 30.31 79.87 -7.37
N VAL A 21 29.87 80.87 -8.15
CA VAL A 21 30.20 80.97 -9.58
C VAL A 21 31.51 81.74 -9.82
N GLU A 22 31.86 82.73 -8.98
CA GLU A 22 33.15 83.45 -9.10
C GLU A 22 34.35 82.65 -8.57
N ASN A 23 34.15 81.69 -7.66
CA ASN A 23 35.23 80.86 -7.11
C ASN A 23 35.57 79.62 -7.96
N LEU A 24 34.79 79.30 -9.00
CA LEU A 24 35.02 78.13 -9.86
C LEU A 24 35.90 78.43 -11.08
N ASP A 25 36.03 79.70 -11.49
CA ASP A 25 36.77 80.08 -12.70
C ASP A 25 38.27 80.34 -12.44
N GLN A 26 38.65 80.74 -11.22
CA GLN A 26 40.06 80.92 -10.85
C GLN A 26 40.79 79.59 -10.52
N GLY A 27 40.06 78.51 -10.20
CA GLY A 27 40.65 77.20 -9.89
C GLY A 27 41.04 76.35 -11.11
N ASN A 28 40.53 76.65 -12.29
CA ASN A 28 40.74 75.85 -13.50
C ASN A 28 41.90 76.32 -14.40
N LEU A 29 42.46 77.51 -14.16
CA LEU A 29 43.57 78.05 -14.95
C LEU A 29 44.97 77.72 -14.39
N LEU A 30 45.07 77.30 -13.12
CA LEU A 30 46.35 76.89 -12.50
C LEU A 30 46.61 75.37 -12.52
N ARG A 31 45.67 74.55 -13.01
CA ARG A 31 45.80 73.07 -13.04
C ARG A 31 46.20 72.49 -14.41
N LYS A 32 46.35 73.30 -15.46
CA LYS A 32 46.67 72.80 -16.81
C LYS A 32 48.16 72.58 -17.10
N ASN A 33 49.08 73.14 -16.30
CA ASN A 33 50.53 73.04 -16.58
C ASN A 33 51.31 72.03 -15.72
N THR A 34 50.66 71.30 -14.81
CA THR A 34 51.28 70.22 -14.02
C THR A 34 50.69 68.83 -14.29
N ALA A 35 49.55 68.74 -14.98
CA ALA A 35 48.90 67.46 -15.31
C ALA A 35 49.56 66.72 -16.51
N GLY A 36 50.17 67.42 -17.46
CA GLY A 36 50.76 66.78 -18.66
C GLY A 36 52.01 65.93 -18.36
N ARG A 37 52.88 66.38 -17.44
CA ARG A 37 54.09 65.62 -17.07
C ARG A 37 53.79 64.40 -16.21
N GLY A 38 52.81 64.49 -15.31
CA GLY A 38 52.38 63.37 -14.48
C GLY A 38 51.75 62.23 -15.29
N VAL A 39 50.90 62.55 -16.27
CA VAL A 39 50.26 61.54 -17.14
C VAL A 39 51.28 60.81 -18.00
N ILE A 40 52.28 61.50 -18.55
CA ILE A 40 53.33 60.86 -19.36
C ILE A 40 54.18 59.91 -18.51
N ILE A 41 54.61 60.34 -17.31
CA ILE A 41 55.42 59.49 -16.41
C ILE A 41 54.63 58.24 -15.98
N ILE A 42 53.34 58.39 -15.64
CA ILE A 42 52.47 57.27 -15.28
C ILE A 42 52.28 56.32 -16.46
N SER A 43 52.07 56.83 -17.68
CA SER A 43 51.92 55.97 -18.87
C SER A 43 53.19 55.18 -19.21
N VAL A 44 54.37 55.78 -19.02
CA VAL A 44 55.66 55.11 -19.27
C VAL A 44 55.93 54.03 -18.23
N LEU A 45 55.61 54.30 -16.95
CA LEU A 45 55.69 53.30 -15.88
C LEU A 45 54.75 52.12 -16.12
N LEU A 46 53.52 52.37 -16.57
CA LEU A 46 52.54 51.33 -16.86
C LEU A 46 52.97 50.47 -18.07
N ALA A 47 53.55 51.09 -19.10
CA ALA A 47 54.12 50.38 -20.23
C ALA A 47 55.33 49.51 -19.83
N LEU A 48 56.21 50.00 -18.94
CA LEU A 48 57.33 49.21 -18.40
C LEU A 48 56.86 48.01 -17.56
N VAL A 49 55.78 48.17 -16.78
CA VAL A 49 55.17 47.06 -16.03
C VAL A 49 54.56 46.03 -16.98
N LEU A 50 53.91 46.45 -18.06
CA LEU A 50 53.35 45.53 -19.06
C LEU A 50 54.44 44.79 -19.85
N ILE A 51 55.51 45.48 -20.26
CA ILE A 51 56.64 44.87 -20.96
C ILE A 51 57.37 43.88 -20.05
N SER A 52 57.60 44.23 -18.78
CA SER A 52 58.20 43.30 -17.82
C SER A 52 57.31 42.08 -17.57
N ALA A 53 55.99 42.25 -17.47
CA ALA A 53 55.06 41.12 -17.32
C ALA A 53 55.04 40.21 -18.57
N PHE A 54 55.07 40.78 -19.78
CA PHE A 54 54.95 40.01 -21.03
C PHE A 54 56.27 39.44 -21.55
N VAL A 55 57.42 40.05 -21.26
CA VAL A 55 58.73 39.58 -21.76
C VAL A 55 59.46 38.77 -20.69
N ILE A 56 59.49 39.25 -19.45
CA ILE A 56 60.31 38.62 -18.40
C ILE A 56 59.68 37.32 -17.91
N ARG A 57 58.35 37.25 -17.75
CA ARG A 57 57.71 36.01 -17.29
C ARG A 57 57.88 34.85 -18.29
N PRO A 58 57.61 35.02 -19.61
CA PRO A 58 57.85 33.95 -20.56
C PRO A 58 59.34 33.63 -20.74
N ALA A 59 60.23 34.63 -20.67
CA ALA A 59 61.67 34.41 -20.76
C ALA A 59 62.23 33.66 -19.53
N LEU A 60 61.75 33.94 -18.32
CA LEU A 60 62.13 33.21 -17.11
C LEU A 60 61.64 31.77 -17.14
N ILE A 61 60.40 31.53 -17.58
CA ILE A 61 59.86 30.17 -17.72
C ILE A 61 60.67 29.42 -18.78
N GLY A 62 60.92 30.02 -19.95
CA GLY A 62 61.75 29.42 -21.00
C GLY A 62 63.19 29.13 -20.56
N TYR A 63 63.84 30.07 -19.88
CA TYR A 63 65.20 29.88 -19.36
C TYR A 63 65.27 28.81 -18.26
N SER A 64 64.26 28.72 -17.40
CA SER A 64 64.21 27.67 -16.37
C SER A 64 64.09 26.27 -16.98
N VAL A 65 63.33 26.14 -18.08
CA VAL A 65 63.17 24.87 -18.81
C VAL A 65 64.48 24.51 -19.53
N VAL A 66 65.11 25.46 -20.22
CA VAL A 66 66.39 25.21 -20.92
C VAL A 66 67.51 24.85 -19.93
N ARG A 67 67.55 25.49 -18.76
CA ARG A 67 68.58 25.19 -17.75
C ARG A 67 68.33 23.88 -17.02
N GLN A 68 67.07 23.44 -16.89
CA GLN A 68 66.76 22.09 -16.41
C GLN A 68 67.19 21.02 -17.43
N VAL A 69 67.08 21.31 -18.74
CA VAL A 69 67.57 20.43 -19.81
C VAL A 69 69.10 20.35 -19.84
N ASP A 70 69.79 21.48 -19.70
CA ASP A 70 71.27 21.51 -19.69
C ASP A 70 71.88 20.88 -18.42
N ASN A 71 71.24 21.05 -17.25
CA ASN A 71 71.74 20.48 -15.99
C ASN A 71 71.40 19.00 -15.80
N ALA A 72 70.44 18.45 -16.55
CA ALA A 72 70.00 17.07 -16.38
C ALA A 72 70.76 16.05 -17.24
N ASN A 73 71.62 16.47 -18.18
CA ASN A 73 72.32 15.56 -19.10
C ASN A 73 71.36 14.66 -19.91
N ILE A 74 70.10 15.09 -20.06
CA ILE A 74 69.05 14.36 -20.78
C ILE A 74 69.11 14.84 -22.23
N SER A 75 69.33 13.90 -23.15
CA SER A 75 69.33 14.23 -24.58
C SER A 75 67.94 14.72 -25.01
N VAL A 76 67.86 15.67 -25.95
CA VAL A 76 66.58 16.16 -26.51
C VAL A 76 65.68 15.01 -26.99
N SER A 77 66.28 13.88 -27.41
CA SER A 77 65.59 12.65 -27.78
C SER A 77 64.86 11.96 -26.61
N GLU A 78 65.44 11.99 -25.42
CA GLU A 78 64.91 11.35 -24.21
C GLU A 78 63.79 12.18 -23.58
N LEU A 79 63.86 13.51 -23.71
CA LEU A 79 62.73 14.40 -23.43
C LEU A 79 61.57 14.20 -24.43
N GLY A 80 61.88 13.98 -25.70
CA GLY A 80 60.88 13.63 -26.72
C GLY A 80 60.16 12.31 -26.40
N ALA A 81 60.91 11.29 -25.97
CA ALA A 81 60.37 9.98 -25.59
C ALA A 81 59.47 10.07 -24.34
N THR A 82 59.88 10.77 -23.29
CA THR A 82 59.06 10.97 -22.08
C THR A 82 57.80 11.80 -22.37
N LEU A 83 57.88 12.83 -23.22
CA LEU A 83 56.67 13.56 -23.65
C LEU A 83 55.71 12.70 -24.46
N GLN A 84 56.23 11.78 -25.28
CA GLN A 84 55.42 10.82 -26.02
C GLN A 84 54.73 9.85 -25.06
N GLU A 85 55.47 9.33 -24.06
CA GLU A 85 54.98 8.43 -23.02
C GLU A 85 53.88 9.09 -22.18
N LEU A 86 54.11 10.31 -21.66
CA LEU A 86 53.11 11.07 -20.92
C LEU A 86 51.85 11.36 -21.78
N ARG A 87 52.00 11.60 -23.08
CA ARG A 87 50.85 11.76 -23.99
C ARG A 87 50.07 10.47 -24.15
N THR A 88 50.75 9.33 -24.27
CA THR A 88 50.09 8.02 -24.36
C THR A 88 49.39 7.65 -23.05
N GLU A 89 49.99 7.95 -21.90
CA GLU A 89 49.40 7.71 -20.59
C GLU A 89 48.20 8.64 -20.34
N LEU A 90 48.29 9.91 -20.77
CA LEU A 90 47.16 10.85 -20.72
C LEU A 90 46.03 10.42 -21.66
N ALA A 91 46.33 9.88 -22.85
CA ALA A 91 45.32 9.32 -23.74
C ALA A 91 44.66 8.07 -23.13
N SER A 92 45.45 7.18 -22.53
CA SER A 92 44.97 5.97 -21.85
C SER A 92 44.09 6.30 -20.63
N THR A 93 44.54 7.19 -19.76
CA THR A 93 43.76 7.64 -18.60
C THR A 93 42.47 8.34 -18.99
N LYS A 94 42.48 9.15 -20.06
CA LYS A 94 41.27 9.76 -20.62
C LYS A 94 40.29 8.71 -21.15
N ALA A 95 40.78 7.69 -21.86
CA ALA A 95 39.95 6.58 -22.33
C ALA A 95 39.34 5.80 -21.14
N ASN A 96 40.14 5.50 -20.12
CA ASN A 96 39.65 4.86 -18.89
C ASN A 96 38.60 5.70 -18.17
N LEU A 97 38.81 7.03 -18.05
CA LEU A 97 37.82 7.92 -17.45
C LEU A 97 36.49 7.89 -18.21
N SER A 98 36.54 7.87 -19.55
CA SER A 98 35.32 7.76 -20.37
C SER A 98 34.61 6.42 -20.20
N LEU A 99 35.36 5.32 -20.05
CA LEU A 99 34.79 4.01 -19.72
C LEU A 99 34.13 4.01 -18.34
N TYR A 100 34.76 4.63 -17.34
CA TYR A 100 34.17 4.78 -16.00
C TYR A 100 32.87 5.57 -16.03
N SER A 101 32.77 6.64 -16.82
CA SER A 101 31.51 7.37 -16.96
C SER A 101 30.41 6.52 -17.58
N GLU A 102 30.72 5.73 -18.62
CA GLU A 102 29.72 4.86 -19.26
C GLU A 102 29.26 3.74 -18.32
N VAL A 103 30.18 3.13 -17.57
CA VAL A 103 29.86 2.12 -16.56
C VAL A 103 29.01 2.73 -15.44
N TYR A 104 29.37 3.93 -14.98
CA TYR A 104 28.60 4.63 -13.95
C TYR A 104 27.16 4.89 -14.40
N ASP A 105 26.98 5.40 -15.63
CA ASP A 105 25.65 5.63 -16.19
C ASP A 105 24.85 4.33 -16.30
N LYS A 106 25.46 3.24 -16.78
CA LYS A 106 24.81 1.93 -16.85
C LYS A 106 24.37 1.44 -15.47
N VAL A 107 25.28 1.44 -14.50
CA VAL A 107 24.97 1.02 -13.11
C VAL A 107 23.86 1.90 -12.52
N TRP A 108 23.91 3.21 -12.75
CA TRP A 108 22.88 4.12 -12.25
C TRP A 108 21.51 3.85 -12.87
N THR A 109 21.45 3.58 -14.18
CA THR A 109 20.20 3.21 -14.85
C THR A 109 19.65 1.88 -14.36
N GLU A 110 20.53 0.90 -14.10
CA GLU A 110 20.13 -0.41 -13.59
C GLU A 110 19.63 -0.33 -12.15
N VAL A 111 20.30 0.45 -11.29
CA VAL A 111 19.84 0.74 -9.92
C VAL A 111 18.47 1.43 -9.95
N LYS A 112 18.28 2.42 -10.82
CA LYS A 112 17.00 3.13 -10.96
C LYS A 112 15.87 2.19 -11.42
N THR A 113 16.16 1.34 -12.41
CA THR A 113 15.19 0.38 -12.96
C THR A 113 14.81 -0.65 -11.89
N THR A 114 15.80 -1.26 -11.25
CA THR A 114 15.60 -2.26 -10.18
C THR A 114 14.83 -1.67 -9.00
N THR A 115 15.09 -0.41 -8.63
CA THR A 115 14.34 0.28 -7.56
C THR A 115 12.88 0.52 -7.96
N GLY A 116 12.63 0.85 -9.23
CA GLY A 116 11.28 0.98 -9.79
C GLY A 116 10.52 -0.34 -9.76
N ASP A 117 11.15 -1.41 -10.24
CA ASP A 117 10.58 -2.76 -10.26
C ASP A 117 10.29 -3.25 -8.83
N LEU A 118 11.20 -3.02 -7.88
CA LEU A 118 10.98 -3.34 -6.48
C LEU A 118 9.78 -2.59 -5.90
N THR A 119 9.64 -1.30 -6.21
CA THR A 119 8.52 -0.48 -5.74
C THR A 119 7.20 -1.00 -6.31
N SER A 120 7.17 -1.35 -7.61
CA SER A 120 6.00 -1.96 -8.25
C SER A 120 5.63 -3.29 -7.59
N CYS A 121 6.62 -4.16 -7.36
CA CYS A 121 6.43 -5.45 -6.72
C CYS A 121 5.90 -5.32 -5.27
N LEU A 122 6.40 -4.34 -4.51
CA LEU A 122 5.90 -4.06 -3.16
C LEU A 122 4.44 -3.57 -3.19
N SER A 123 4.09 -2.70 -4.13
CA SER A 123 2.71 -2.24 -4.31
C SER A 123 1.77 -3.38 -4.70
N GLU A 124 2.19 -4.26 -5.60
CA GLU A 124 1.41 -5.43 -6.00
C GLU A 124 1.23 -6.41 -4.84
N LYS A 125 2.31 -6.67 -4.08
CA LYS A 125 2.26 -7.49 -2.88
C LYS A 125 1.26 -6.94 -1.85
N GLU A 126 1.27 -5.64 -1.60
CA GLU A 126 0.34 -4.99 -0.68
C GLU A 126 -1.11 -5.11 -1.17
N GLY A 127 -1.34 -4.88 -2.47
CA GLY A 127 -2.65 -5.09 -3.11
C GLY A 127 -3.16 -6.52 -2.96
N LEU A 128 -2.33 -7.52 -3.27
CA LEU A 128 -2.67 -8.94 -3.12
C LEU A 128 -2.91 -9.32 -1.65
N THR A 129 -2.15 -8.76 -0.72
CA THR A 129 -2.36 -9.02 0.72
C THR A 129 -3.72 -8.52 1.17
N LEU A 130 -4.12 -7.31 0.73
CA LEU A 130 -5.43 -6.75 1.01
C LEU A 130 -6.55 -7.59 0.38
N GLU A 131 -6.38 -8.03 -0.87
CA GLU A 131 -7.34 -8.90 -1.55
C GLU A 131 -7.52 -10.24 -0.80
N ILE A 132 -6.43 -10.87 -0.36
CA ILE A 132 -6.48 -12.10 0.46
C ILE A 132 -7.24 -11.85 1.77
N GLU A 133 -6.99 -10.73 2.46
CA GLU A 133 -7.70 -10.41 3.69
C GLU A 133 -9.20 -10.18 3.46
N THR A 134 -9.57 -9.51 2.37
CA THR A 134 -10.98 -9.29 2.03
C THR A 134 -11.71 -10.60 1.73
N VAL A 135 -11.13 -11.46 0.88
CA VAL A 135 -11.72 -12.77 0.53
C VAL A 135 -11.80 -13.67 1.77
N LYS A 136 -10.78 -13.63 2.63
CA LYS A 136 -10.81 -14.39 3.88
C LYS A 136 -11.96 -13.93 4.78
N HIS A 137 -12.15 -12.63 4.93
CA HIS A 137 -13.23 -12.09 5.75
C HIS A 137 -14.62 -12.45 5.20
N GLU A 138 -14.79 -12.35 3.88
CA GLU A 138 -16.03 -12.76 3.21
C GLU A 138 -16.34 -14.25 3.41
N ALA A 139 -15.34 -15.12 3.25
CA ALA A 139 -15.49 -16.55 3.51
C ALA A 139 -15.82 -16.86 4.98
N GLU A 140 -15.25 -16.12 5.94
CA GLU A 140 -15.60 -16.25 7.36
C GLU A 140 -17.05 -15.86 7.64
N LEU A 141 -17.55 -14.79 7.01
CA LEU A 141 -18.94 -14.36 7.12
C LEU A 141 -19.89 -15.42 6.54
N GLU A 142 -19.62 -15.92 5.34
CA GLU A 142 -20.44 -16.97 4.71
C GLU A 142 -20.49 -18.26 5.56
N LEU A 143 -19.38 -18.64 6.19
CA LEU A 143 -19.34 -19.78 7.10
C LEU A 143 -20.21 -19.58 8.34
N VAL A 144 -20.24 -18.37 8.90
CA VAL A 144 -21.10 -18.04 10.04
C VAL A 144 -22.57 -18.10 9.64
N GLU A 145 -22.93 -17.51 8.51
CA GLU A 145 -24.30 -17.54 7.99
C GLU A 145 -24.77 -18.97 7.71
N CYS A 146 -23.93 -19.78 7.06
CA CYS A 146 -24.24 -21.18 6.77
C CYS A 146 -24.46 -22.00 8.05
N ARG A 147 -23.62 -21.80 9.08
CA ARG A 147 -23.81 -22.45 10.39
C ARG A 147 -25.12 -22.03 11.04
N GLN A 148 -25.49 -20.76 10.96
CA GLN A 148 -26.73 -20.25 11.54
C GLN A 148 -27.98 -20.75 10.80
N GLN A 149 -27.90 -20.89 9.47
CA GLN A 149 -28.96 -21.54 8.70
C GLN A 149 -29.09 -23.02 9.07
N GLN A 150 -27.97 -23.72 9.27
CA GLN A 150 -27.99 -25.13 9.68
C GLN A 150 -28.62 -25.32 11.06
N THR A 151 -28.27 -24.48 12.04
CA THR A 151 -28.85 -24.58 13.40
C THR A 151 -30.34 -24.28 13.41
N THR A 152 -30.77 -23.21 12.72
CA THR A 152 -32.19 -22.85 12.62
C THR A 152 -33.01 -23.89 11.88
N ALA A 153 -32.47 -24.49 10.80
CA ALA A 153 -33.11 -25.61 10.11
C ALA A 153 -33.22 -26.85 11.01
N ALA A 154 -32.17 -27.19 11.76
CA ALA A 154 -32.19 -28.31 12.70
C ALA A 154 -33.21 -28.10 13.82
N GLU A 155 -33.31 -26.89 14.38
CA GLU A 155 -34.33 -26.53 15.37
C GLU A 155 -35.75 -26.63 14.81
N ALA A 156 -35.97 -26.19 13.57
CA ALA A 156 -37.27 -26.30 12.91
C ALA A 156 -37.68 -27.77 12.72
N VAL A 157 -36.76 -28.62 12.27
CA VAL A 157 -36.99 -30.07 12.13
C VAL A 157 -37.27 -30.71 13.49
N ASN A 158 -36.49 -30.38 14.53
CA ASN A 158 -36.72 -30.90 15.87
C ASN A 158 -38.09 -30.50 16.44
N ARG A 159 -38.55 -29.26 16.18
CA ARG A 159 -39.90 -28.83 16.56
C ARG A 159 -40.98 -29.61 15.80
N GLN A 160 -40.78 -29.87 14.51
CA GLN A 160 -41.72 -30.67 13.72
C GLN A 160 -41.77 -32.12 14.19
N LEU A 161 -40.62 -32.71 14.52
CA LEU A 161 -40.54 -34.06 15.09
C LEU A 161 -41.29 -34.13 16.42
N ALA A 162 -41.04 -33.20 17.35
CA ALA A 162 -41.73 -33.17 18.63
C ALA A 162 -43.26 -33.05 18.49
N GLU A 163 -43.74 -32.24 17.55
CA GLU A 163 -45.17 -32.11 17.25
C GLU A 163 -45.76 -33.39 16.63
N LYS A 164 -44.99 -34.08 15.79
CA LYS A 164 -45.40 -35.37 15.20
C LYS A 164 -45.44 -36.47 16.25
N ASP A 165 -44.44 -36.55 17.11
CA ASP A 165 -44.38 -37.51 18.23
C ASP A 165 -45.55 -37.31 19.18
N LYS A 166 -45.91 -36.05 19.48
CA LYS A 166 -47.10 -35.74 20.26
C LYS A 166 -48.38 -36.25 19.60
N LYS A 167 -48.56 -36.05 18.29
CA LYS A 167 -49.73 -36.54 17.56
C LYS A 167 -49.81 -38.06 17.51
N ILE A 168 -48.67 -38.73 17.41
CA ILE A 168 -48.60 -40.19 17.45
C ILE A 168 -49.04 -40.67 18.83
N ALA A 169 -48.50 -40.10 19.91
CA ALA A 169 -48.89 -40.45 21.28
C ALA A 169 -50.39 -40.22 21.53
N GLU A 170 -50.95 -39.10 21.06
CA GLU A 170 -52.39 -38.82 21.17
C GLU A 170 -53.24 -39.83 20.38
N ALA A 171 -52.77 -40.27 19.21
CA ALA A 171 -53.47 -41.27 18.40
C ALA A 171 -53.41 -42.67 19.03
N GLU A 172 -52.24 -43.06 19.57
CA GLU A 172 -52.05 -44.32 20.29
C GLU A 172 -52.91 -44.39 21.55
N GLN A 173 -53.01 -43.27 22.29
CA GLN A 173 -53.90 -43.19 23.45
C GLN A 173 -55.36 -43.38 23.03
N LYS A 174 -55.84 -42.66 22.01
CA LYS A 174 -57.21 -42.82 21.50
C LYS A 174 -57.51 -44.24 21.01
N LEU A 175 -56.54 -44.92 20.40
CA LEU A 175 -56.70 -46.31 19.99
C LEU A 175 -56.82 -47.25 21.19
N THR A 176 -56.07 -46.98 22.25
CA THR A 176 -56.13 -47.74 23.51
C THR A 176 -57.48 -47.53 24.18
N ASP A 177 -57.92 -46.27 24.35
CA ASP A 177 -59.22 -45.93 24.92
C ASP A 177 -60.37 -46.58 24.13
N LEU A 178 -60.33 -46.49 22.79
CA LEU A 178 -61.36 -47.09 21.92
C LEU A 178 -61.37 -48.61 22.02
N LYS A 179 -60.22 -49.25 22.22
CA LYS A 179 -60.12 -50.69 22.41
C LYS A 179 -60.73 -51.09 23.75
N GLU A 180 -60.41 -50.38 24.82
CA GLU A 180 -61.00 -50.61 26.14
C GLU A 180 -62.54 -50.46 26.10
N ASP A 181 -63.05 -49.41 25.46
CA ASP A 181 -64.50 -49.20 25.26
C ASP A 181 -65.15 -50.36 24.48
N LEU A 182 -64.48 -50.85 23.43
CA LEU A 182 -64.97 -51.97 22.62
C LEU A 182 -64.97 -53.29 23.41
N ASP A 183 -63.91 -53.54 24.18
CA ASP A 183 -63.77 -54.72 25.02
C ASP A 183 -64.83 -54.72 26.14
N GLU A 184 -65.10 -53.57 26.77
CA GLU A 184 -66.17 -53.41 27.76
C GLU A 184 -67.55 -53.63 27.12
N PHE A 185 -67.80 -53.05 25.95
CA PHE A 185 -69.05 -53.26 25.22
C PHE A 185 -69.25 -54.73 24.87
N ALA A 186 -68.21 -55.40 24.37
CA ALA A 186 -68.25 -56.81 24.02
C ALA A 186 -68.49 -57.70 25.25
N PHE A 187 -67.83 -57.41 26.36
CA PHE A 187 -68.03 -58.13 27.62
C PHE A 187 -69.48 -58.00 28.12
N ASN A 188 -70.03 -56.79 28.10
CA ASN A 188 -71.42 -56.54 28.51
C ASN A 188 -72.43 -57.24 27.58
N LEU A 189 -72.18 -57.22 26.26
CA LEU A 189 -72.99 -57.93 25.28
C LEU A 189 -72.91 -59.45 25.48
N ALA A 190 -71.71 -60.00 25.70
CA ALA A 190 -71.47 -61.41 25.99
C ALA A 190 -72.20 -61.86 27.25
N ARG A 191 -72.14 -61.07 28.32
CA ARG A 191 -72.85 -61.33 29.56
C ARG A 191 -74.37 -61.33 29.35
N SER A 192 -74.91 -60.47 28.48
CA SER A 192 -76.35 -60.47 28.20
C SER A 192 -76.80 -61.67 27.34
N VAL A 193 -76.06 -61.96 26.27
CA VAL A 193 -76.46 -62.94 25.25
C VAL A 193 -75.98 -64.35 25.60
N CYS A 194 -74.70 -64.52 25.89
CA CYS A 194 -74.11 -65.83 26.13
C CYS A 194 -74.48 -66.42 27.50
N CYS A 195 -74.67 -65.60 28.53
CA CYS A 195 -75.19 -66.13 29.81
C CYS A 195 -76.61 -66.64 29.69
N LYS A 196 -77.43 -66.00 28.84
CA LYS A 196 -78.75 -66.53 28.51
C LYS A 196 -78.64 -67.86 27.75
N ALA A 197 -77.79 -67.92 26.74
CA ALA A 197 -77.53 -69.16 25.99
C ALA A 197 -76.97 -70.28 26.88
N ARG A 198 -76.19 -69.95 27.92
CA ARG A 198 -75.65 -70.89 28.90
C ARG A 198 -76.73 -71.55 29.77
N VAL A 199 -77.84 -70.85 30.03
CA VAL A 199 -79.00 -71.46 30.71
C VAL A 199 -79.59 -72.59 29.87
N ASP A 200 -79.60 -72.42 28.54
CA ASP A 200 -80.10 -73.43 27.59
C ASP A 200 -79.05 -74.52 27.29
N ASN A 201 -77.77 -74.17 27.21
CA ASN A 201 -76.64 -75.09 27.04
C ASN A 201 -75.54 -74.84 28.09
N PRO A 202 -75.45 -75.66 29.16
CA PRO A 202 -74.53 -75.44 30.27
C PRO A 202 -73.04 -75.57 29.90
N ASN A 203 -72.71 -76.10 28.72
CA ASN A 203 -71.33 -76.26 28.27
C ASN A 203 -70.70 -74.94 27.78
N ILE A 204 -71.48 -73.89 27.52
CA ILE A 204 -70.97 -72.58 27.08
C ILE A 204 -70.22 -71.90 28.21
N ASN A 205 -68.92 -71.67 28.03
CA ASN A 205 -68.05 -71.08 29.06
C ASN A 205 -67.16 -69.95 28.55
N SER A 206 -67.15 -69.65 27.25
CA SER A 206 -66.36 -68.59 26.64
C SER A 206 -67.13 -67.85 25.54
N TYR A 207 -66.55 -66.75 25.05
CA TYR A 207 -67.07 -66.04 23.89
C TYR A 207 -65.94 -65.55 23.00
N GLU A 208 -66.25 -65.33 21.72
CA GLU A 208 -65.33 -64.75 20.74
C GLU A 208 -66.08 -63.71 19.90
N ILE A 209 -65.39 -62.65 19.51
CA ILE A 209 -65.89 -61.69 18.52
C ILE A 209 -65.25 -62.04 17.18
N SER A 210 -66.04 -62.60 16.26
CA SER A 210 -65.57 -62.94 14.92
C SER A 210 -66.47 -62.27 13.88
N ASN A 211 -65.87 -61.61 12.89
CA ASN A 211 -66.58 -60.88 11.84
C ASN A 211 -67.65 -59.91 12.38
N ASN A 212 -67.31 -59.15 13.43
CA ASN A 212 -68.19 -58.18 14.07
C ASN A 212 -69.47 -58.81 14.66
N ARG A 213 -69.41 -60.09 15.07
CA ARG A 213 -70.49 -60.82 15.73
C ARG A 213 -69.98 -61.53 16.97
N LEU A 214 -70.79 -61.52 18.02
CA LEU A 214 -70.57 -62.27 19.24
C LEU A 214 -70.95 -63.74 19.00
N VAL A 215 -70.02 -64.65 19.28
CA VAL A 215 -70.22 -66.11 19.22
C VAL A 215 -69.97 -66.69 20.61
N CYS A 216 -70.92 -67.44 21.13
CA CYS A 216 -70.79 -68.12 22.41
C CYS A 216 -70.20 -69.52 22.18
N LEU A 217 -69.13 -69.85 22.89
CA LEU A 217 -68.34 -71.06 22.66
C LEU A 217 -68.23 -71.89 23.95
N GLU A 218 -67.99 -73.19 23.79
CA GLU A 218 -67.76 -74.11 24.92
C GLU A 218 -66.34 -73.99 25.48
N ASP A 219 -65.37 -73.65 24.60
CA ASP A 219 -63.97 -73.42 24.92
C ASP A 219 -63.42 -72.28 24.05
N GLY A 220 -62.61 -71.40 24.61
CA GLY A 220 -62.10 -70.20 23.93
C GLY A 220 -61.23 -69.31 24.83
N GLU A 221 -60.52 -68.35 24.22
CA GLU A 221 -59.53 -67.52 24.92
C GLU A 221 -60.13 -66.58 25.97
N VAL A 222 -61.36 -66.09 25.75
CA VAL A 222 -62.01 -65.13 26.66
C VAL A 222 -63.11 -65.83 27.45
N ALA A 223 -62.87 -65.99 28.76
CA ALA A 223 -63.81 -66.65 29.67
C ALA A 223 -65.09 -65.82 29.86
N LEU A 224 -66.24 -66.49 29.81
CA LEU A 224 -67.55 -65.89 30.06
C LEU A 224 -67.82 -65.84 31.57
N SER A 225 -68.13 -64.66 32.10
CA SER A 225 -68.57 -64.47 33.47
C SER A 225 -70.07 -64.11 33.52
N CYS A 226 -70.84 -65.05 34.07
CA CYS A 226 -72.24 -64.94 34.43
C CYS A 226 -72.31 -65.10 35.96
#